data_AF-A0A9D1W118-F1
#
_entry.id   AF-A0A9D1W118-F1
#
_cell.length_a   1.000
_cell.length_b   1.000
_cell.length_c   1.000
_cell.angle_alpha   90.00
_cell.angle_beta   90.00
_cell.angle_gamma   90.00
#
_symmetry.space_group_name_H-M   'P 1'
#
loop_
_entity.id
_entity.type
_entity.pdbx_description
1 polymer ?
#
loop_
_entity_poly.entity_id
_entity_poly.type
_entity_poly.pdbx_seq_one_letter_code
_entity_poly.pdbx_strand_id
1 'polypeptide(L)'
;MEEKSEIRVKFEIGEIKFEAEGSADLVERERSIFNNTLLPAAIDAIVRTRNVARSAQYIEAQDSQQPAILTTTNTVALPEQAVENSTTEFSRMSLASFVKSKGADAHYDFIICAVYFNEKRNGISSFSSATLKDLYSEAKKPLPNNLSMSLSELVKKGLIMEDVSAKGSTPKIYVLTLEGEEAIKNMHPAETKEKKTSSKPRKQHQKADSPYATINCDDLNLKQYPEVKSLKDFKEKMILILYIITNEGKGEWFTTTDVLCLMTDIFGESATKDQVNGVFKREKRWFKSEHVDGNNKLVRRKLLNEAKAFAQSLGVENVSE
;
A
#
# COMPACT_ATOMS: atom_id res chain seq x y z
N MET A 1 -26.19 56.29 5.12
CA MET A 1 -25.96 55.29 6.17
C MET A 1 -25.35 54.08 5.47
N GLU A 2 -24.03 53.98 5.50
CA GLU A 2 -23.31 52.79 5.02
C GLU A 2 -22.89 52.01 6.27
N GLU A 3 -23.58 50.90 6.52
CA GLU A 3 -23.17 49.93 7.53
C GLU A 3 -21.86 49.27 7.05
N LYS A 4 -20.73 49.73 7.58
CA LYS A 4 -19.46 48.99 7.46
C LYS A 4 -19.62 47.71 8.27
N SER A 5 -19.80 46.58 7.59
CA SER A 5 -19.72 45.26 8.19
C SER A 5 -18.31 45.04 8.71
N GLU A 6 -18.11 45.25 10.02
CA GLU A 6 -16.86 44.99 10.71
C GLU A 6 -16.57 43.49 10.78
N ILE A 7 -15.31 43.12 10.60
CA ILE A 7 -14.89 41.73 10.55
C ILE A 7 -14.79 41.22 11.98
N ARG A 8 -15.56 40.18 12.29
CA ARG A 8 -15.58 39.49 13.59
C ARG A 8 -14.90 38.13 13.47
N VAL A 9 -13.95 37.85 14.35
CA VAL A 9 -13.29 36.55 14.45
C VAL A 9 -13.44 36.00 15.85
N LYS A 10 -13.96 34.78 15.94
CA LYS A 10 -14.20 34.07 17.20
C LYS A 10 -13.43 32.75 17.20
N PHE A 11 -12.58 32.56 18.21
CA PHE A 11 -11.84 31.32 18.45
C PHE A 11 -12.22 30.76 19.83
N GLU A 12 -12.46 29.45 19.88
CA GLU A 12 -12.77 28.72 21.11
C GLU A 12 -11.88 27.47 21.17
N ILE A 13 -10.99 27.43 22.17
CA ILE A 13 -10.11 26.28 22.44
C ILE A 13 -10.28 25.90 23.92
N GLY A 14 -11.08 24.87 24.19
CA GLY A 14 -11.37 24.42 25.55
C GLY A 14 -12.08 25.49 26.37
N GLU A 15 -11.43 25.99 27.43
CA GLU A 15 -11.95 27.07 28.28
C GLU A 15 -11.56 28.48 27.79
N ILE A 16 -10.69 28.59 26.79
CA ILE A 16 -10.16 29.86 26.30
C ILE A 16 -11.03 30.35 25.13
N LYS A 17 -11.65 31.52 25.31
CA LYS A 17 -12.48 32.20 24.31
C LYS A 17 -11.80 33.49 23.89
N PHE A 18 -11.63 33.67 22.58
CA PHE A 18 -11.09 34.88 21.98
C PHE A 18 -12.08 35.43 20.96
N GLU A 19 -12.40 36.71 21.08
CA GLU A 19 -13.27 37.43 20.17
C GLU A 19 -12.60 38.76 19.84
N ALA A 20 -12.41 39.03 18.55
CA ALA A 20 -11.89 40.30 18.05
C ALA A 20 -12.81 40.83 16.94
N GLU A 21 -13.17 42.10 17.04
CA GLU A 21 -14.00 42.84 16.10
C GLU A 21 -13.29 44.13 15.68
N GLY A 22 -13.19 44.39 14.39
CA GLY A 22 -12.60 45.63 13.87
C GLY A 22 -12.22 45.57 12.39
N SER A 23 -11.32 46.47 11.97
CA SER A 23 -10.77 46.45 10.61
C SER A 23 -9.89 45.21 10.39
N ALA A 24 -9.82 44.73 9.15
CA ALA A 24 -9.09 43.51 8.78
C ALA A 24 -7.64 43.49 9.31
N ASP A 25 -6.94 44.62 9.24
CA ASP A 25 -5.56 44.77 9.70
C ASP A 25 -5.43 44.68 11.23
N LEU A 26 -6.45 45.12 11.97
CA LEU A 26 -6.48 45.06 13.43
C LEU A 26 -6.80 43.64 13.88
N VAL A 27 -7.74 42.98 13.22
CA VAL A 27 -8.13 41.58 13.50
C VAL A 27 -6.98 40.61 13.24
N GLU A 28 -6.24 40.76 12.14
CA GLU A 28 -5.11 39.87 11.85
C GLU A 28 -3.93 40.12 12.81
N ARG A 29 -3.73 41.36 13.25
CA ARG A 29 -2.73 41.69 14.28
C ARG A 29 -3.09 41.02 15.62
N GLU A 30 -4.33 41.19 16.07
CA GLU A 30 -4.80 40.59 17.33
C GLU A 30 -4.80 39.05 17.25
N ARG A 31 -5.17 38.48 16.09
CA ARG A 31 -5.05 37.03 15.82
C ARG A 31 -3.61 36.54 15.92
N SER A 32 -2.66 37.29 15.36
CA SER A 32 -1.23 36.94 15.40
C SER A 32 -0.68 37.01 16.83
N ILE A 33 -1.07 38.03 17.61
CA ILE A 33 -0.68 38.16 19.02
C ILE A 33 -1.27 37.02 19.85
N PHE A 34 -2.55 36.69 19.64
CA PHE A 34 -3.19 35.58 20.34
C PHE A 34 -2.50 34.24 20.03
N ASN A 35 -2.27 33.94 18.75
CA ASN A 35 -1.70 32.66 18.34
C ASN A 35 -0.23 32.49 18.73
N ASN A 36 0.58 33.54 18.63
CA ASN A 36 2.02 33.44 18.83
C ASN A 36 2.45 33.73 20.27
N THR A 37 1.64 34.46 21.04
CA THR A 37 2.04 34.91 22.39
C THR A 37 1.10 34.38 23.47
N LEU A 38 -0.21 34.60 23.34
CA LEU A 38 -1.16 34.29 24.42
C LEU A 38 -1.51 32.81 24.50
N LEU A 39 -1.68 32.12 23.36
CA LEU A 39 -1.96 30.68 23.32
C LEU A 39 -0.82 29.85 23.91
N PRO A 40 0.46 30.04 23.52
CA PRO A 40 1.56 29.30 24.13
C PRO A 40 1.68 29.57 25.63
N ALA A 41 1.49 30.82 26.07
CA ALA A 41 1.55 31.17 27.49
C ALA A 41 0.39 30.54 28.29
N ALA A 42 -0.81 30.48 27.73
CA ALA A 42 -1.96 29.84 28.37
C ALA A 42 -1.82 28.32 28.41
N ILE A 43 -1.29 27.70 27.35
CA ILE A 43 -0.96 26.27 27.34
C ILE A 43 0.11 25.96 28.39
N ASP A 44 1.17 26.78 28.48
CA ASP A 44 2.21 26.60 29.50
C ASP A 44 1.67 26.77 30.93
N ALA A 45 0.78 27.75 31.16
CA ALA A 45 0.10 27.93 32.45
C ALA A 45 -0.81 26.74 32.82
N ILE A 46 -1.52 26.16 31.85
CA ILE A 46 -2.35 24.96 32.06
C ILE A 46 -1.47 23.74 32.34
N VAL A 47 -0.37 23.55 31.60
CA VAL A 47 0.60 22.46 31.86
C VAL A 47 1.22 22.62 33.25
N ARG A 48 1.57 23.85 33.64
CA ARG A 48 2.14 24.16 34.95
C ARG A 48 1.16 23.90 36.08
N THR A 49 -0.09 24.35 35.98
CA THR A 49 -1.11 24.12 37.02
C THR A 49 -1.55 22.65 37.09
N ARG A 50 -1.62 21.94 35.95
CA ARG A 50 -1.95 20.51 35.91
C ARG A 50 -0.85 19.63 36.50
N ASN A 51 0.42 20.02 36.38
CA ASN A 51 1.53 19.34 37.05
C ASN A 51 1.62 19.67 38.55
N VAL A 52 1.19 20.86 38.98
CA VAL A 52 1.12 21.23 40.40
C VAL A 52 -0.01 20.48 41.13
N ALA A 53 -1.14 20.23 40.46
CA ALA A 53 -2.24 19.44 41.05
C ALA A 53 -1.87 17.96 41.30
N ARG A 54 -0.88 17.42 40.58
CA ARG A 54 -0.34 16.07 40.83
C ARG A 54 0.73 16.02 41.93
N SER A 55 1.25 17.17 42.36
CA SER A 55 2.32 17.26 43.36
C SER A 55 1.85 17.74 44.74
N ALA A 56 0.54 17.96 44.93
CA ALA A 56 -0.05 18.40 46.20
C ALA A 56 -0.71 17.27 47.04
N GLN A 57 -0.28 16.01 46.87
CA GLN A 57 -0.65 14.93 47.80
C GLN A 57 0.62 14.21 48.30
N TYR A 58 1.00 14.54 49.55
CA TYR A 58 1.88 13.79 50.49
C TYR A 58 3.40 13.79 50.19
N ILE A 59 4.23 14.70 50.74
CA ILE A 59 4.83 14.88 52.09
C ILE A 59 6.23 14.22 52.29
N GLU A 60 7.20 15.09 52.61
CA GLU A 60 8.47 15.00 53.42
C GLU A 60 9.42 13.80 53.24
N ALA A 61 10.66 13.99 52.75
CA ALA A 61 11.86 14.64 53.34
C ALA A 61 12.78 13.64 54.08
N GLN A 62 14.03 13.55 53.60
CA GLN A 62 15.31 13.32 54.30
C GLN A 62 16.32 12.82 53.25
N ASP A 63 17.09 13.73 52.65
CA ASP A 63 18.43 14.16 53.06
C ASP A 63 19.55 13.20 52.61
N SER A 64 20.31 13.67 51.62
CA SER A 64 21.76 13.58 51.44
C SER A 64 22.52 12.44 52.13
N GLN A 65 23.03 11.47 51.35
CA GLN A 65 24.48 11.14 51.28
C GLN A 65 24.76 9.98 50.31
N GLN A 66 25.63 10.26 49.34
CA GLN A 66 26.44 9.29 48.57
C GLN A 66 27.27 8.41 49.53
N PRO A 67 27.64 7.15 49.17
CA PRO A 67 28.82 6.96 48.31
C PRO A 67 28.84 5.75 47.34
N ALA A 68 29.61 5.98 46.28
CA ALA A 68 30.57 5.14 45.54
C ALA A 68 30.54 3.58 45.61
N ILE A 69 30.41 2.97 44.42
CA ILE A 69 31.37 2.08 43.71
C ILE A 69 31.79 0.72 44.35
N LEU A 70 31.38 -0.35 43.62
CA LEU A 70 32.05 -1.62 43.25
C LEU A 70 32.03 -2.89 44.14
N THR A 71 31.71 -4.00 43.43
CA THR A 71 32.07 -5.44 43.62
C THR A 71 31.40 -6.15 44.80
N THR A 72 30.73 -7.31 44.67
CA THR A 72 31.25 -8.57 44.14
C THR A 72 30.10 -9.57 43.98
N THR A 73 30.12 -10.30 42.86
CA THR A 73 29.69 -11.69 42.64
C THR A 73 29.10 -12.46 43.84
N ASN A 74 27.86 -12.96 43.72
CA ASN A 74 27.61 -14.40 43.55
C ASN A 74 26.13 -14.78 43.51
N THR A 75 25.84 -15.44 42.40
CA THR A 75 24.70 -16.22 41.92
C THR A 75 24.19 -17.27 42.93
N VAL A 76 22.89 -17.20 43.22
CA VAL A 76 21.86 -18.27 43.13
C VAL A 76 21.98 -19.53 44.01
N ALA A 77 20.90 -19.84 44.76
CA ALA A 77 20.02 -21.00 44.46
C ALA A 77 18.85 -21.20 45.45
N LEU A 78 17.65 -21.39 44.86
CA LEU A 78 16.47 -22.23 45.21
C LEU A 78 15.11 -21.47 45.12
N PRO A 79 14.01 -22.14 44.73
CA PRO A 79 13.85 -23.06 43.60
C PRO A 79 12.58 -22.75 42.76
N GLU A 80 12.66 -23.12 41.47
CA GLU A 80 11.64 -23.81 40.67
C GLU A 80 10.14 -23.65 41.04
N GLN A 81 9.43 -22.88 40.21
CA GLN A 81 8.14 -23.34 39.68
C GLN A 81 8.22 -23.35 38.15
N ALA A 82 8.08 -24.56 37.63
CA ALA A 82 8.01 -24.86 36.22
C ALA A 82 6.81 -24.16 35.56
N VAL A 83 7.11 -23.25 34.64
CA VAL A 83 6.29 -23.04 33.46
C VAL A 83 7.24 -23.09 32.28
N GLU A 84 7.26 -24.26 31.63
CA GLU A 84 7.84 -24.43 30.30
C GLU A 84 7.12 -23.49 29.33
N ASN A 85 7.69 -22.32 29.11
CA ASN A 85 7.41 -21.51 27.94
C ASN A 85 8.77 -21.10 27.42
N SER A 86 9.14 -21.65 26.27
CA SER A 86 10.35 -21.32 25.50
C SER A 86 10.79 -19.88 25.75
N THR A 87 11.80 -19.72 26.63
CA THR A 87 12.38 -18.44 27.04
C THR A 87 13.11 -17.87 25.84
N THR A 88 12.32 -17.36 24.92
CA THR A 88 12.82 -16.68 23.74
C THR A 88 13.42 -15.41 24.29
N GLU A 89 14.76 -15.29 24.30
CA GLU A 89 15.43 -14.06 24.75
C GLU A 89 15.10 -12.92 23.77
N PHE A 90 13.93 -12.30 23.93
CA PHE A 90 13.45 -11.18 23.12
C PHE A 90 14.40 -9.97 23.20
N SER A 91 15.21 -9.88 24.25
CA SER A 91 16.25 -8.85 24.40
C SER A 91 17.43 -9.01 23.44
N ARG A 92 17.73 -10.25 22.99
CA ARG A 92 18.85 -10.53 22.07
C ARG A 92 18.41 -10.73 20.62
N MET A 93 17.12 -10.91 20.38
CA MET A 93 16.56 -11.14 19.05
C MET A 93 16.03 -9.84 18.44
N SER A 94 16.34 -9.58 17.17
CA SER A 94 15.74 -8.44 16.45
C SER A 94 14.32 -8.77 15.98
N LEU A 95 13.45 -7.75 15.87
CA LEU A 95 12.08 -7.90 15.36
C LEU A 95 12.04 -8.62 14.00
N ALA A 96 12.97 -8.28 13.10
CA ALA A 96 13.07 -8.92 11.79
C ALA A 96 13.39 -10.44 11.89
N SER A 97 14.17 -10.85 12.89
CA SER A 97 14.49 -12.27 13.12
C SER A 97 13.31 -13.03 13.69
N PHE A 98 12.54 -12.41 14.59
CA PHE A 98 11.31 -12.98 15.13
C PHE A 98 10.22 -13.18 14.07
N VAL A 99 9.99 -12.17 13.23
CA VAL A 99 9.03 -12.26 12.11
C VAL A 99 9.40 -13.39 11.16
N LYS A 100 10.70 -13.56 10.88
CA LYS A 100 11.22 -14.66 10.06
C LYS A 100 11.03 -16.02 10.71
N SER A 101 11.29 -16.13 12.02
CA SER A 101 11.12 -17.40 12.74
C SER A 101 9.65 -17.83 12.80
N LYS A 102 8.70 -16.90 12.67
CA LYS A 102 7.26 -17.17 12.58
C LYS A 102 6.71 -17.31 11.17
N GLY A 103 7.50 -17.02 10.13
CA GLY A 103 7.02 -17.06 8.74
C GLY A 103 6.01 -15.98 8.38
N ALA A 104 5.99 -14.86 9.12
CA ALA A 104 5.04 -13.77 8.93
C ALA A 104 5.42 -12.87 7.72
N ASP A 105 5.25 -13.43 6.52
CA ASP A 105 5.49 -12.74 5.25
C ASP A 105 4.34 -11.81 4.86
N ALA A 106 3.11 -12.16 5.25
CA ALA A 106 1.94 -11.31 4.98
C ALA A 106 1.95 -10.06 5.85
N HIS A 107 1.38 -8.98 5.31
CA HIS A 107 1.36 -7.66 5.95
C HIS A 107 0.65 -7.67 7.31
N TYR A 108 -0.51 -8.34 7.39
CA TYR A 108 -1.29 -8.45 8.63
C TYR A 108 -0.54 -9.28 9.68
N ASP A 109 0.03 -10.41 9.28
CA ASP A 109 0.78 -11.30 10.16
C ASP A 109 2.02 -10.59 10.74
N PHE A 110 2.68 -9.76 9.92
CA PHE A 110 3.77 -8.92 10.38
C PHE A 110 3.32 -7.95 11.48
N ILE A 111 2.18 -7.27 11.31
CA ILE A 111 1.69 -6.30 12.32
C ILE A 111 1.45 -7.01 13.65
N ILE A 112 0.76 -8.14 13.63
CA ILE A 112 0.42 -8.89 14.85
C ILE A 112 1.72 -9.39 15.52
N CYS A 113 2.65 -9.98 14.75
CA CYS A 113 3.95 -10.40 15.27
C CYS A 113 4.77 -9.26 15.85
N ALA A 114 4.75 -8.08 15.21
CA ALA A 114 5.50 -6.92 15.66
C ALA A 114 4.95 -6.35 16.96
N VAL A 115 3.63 -6.28 17.09
CA VAL A 115 2.96 -5.86 18.31
C VAL A 115 3.27 -6.82 19.46
N TYR A 116 3.13 -8.13 19.23
CA TYR A 116 3.44 -9.15 20.24
C TYR A 116 4.91 -9.10 20.69
N PHE A 117 5.83 -8.94 19.74
CA PHE A 117 7.25 -8.78 20.05
C PHE A 117 7.51 -7.51 20.89
N ASN A 118 6.85 -6.40 20.55
CA ASN A 118 6.97 -5.15 21.30
C ASN A 118 6.43 -5.28 22.72
N GLU A 119 5.30 -5.97 22.90
CA GLU A 119 4.72 -6.26 24.20
C GLU A 119 5.66 -7.12 25.06
N LYS A 120 6.23 -8.20 24.51
CA LYS A 120 7.16 -9.06 25.26
C LYS A 120 8.51 -8.40 25.55
N ARG A 121 8.99 -7.49 24.70
CA ARG A 121 10.27 -6.80 24.88
C ARG A 121 10.18 -5.57 25.78
N ASN A 122 9.14 -4.76 25.60
CA ASN A 122 9.02 -3.45 26.26
C ASN A 122 7.95 -3.43 27.36
N GLY A 123 7.15 -4.50 27.51
CA GLY A 123 6.05 -4.55 28.49
C GLY A 123 4.87 -3.63 28.15
N ILE A 124 4.77 -3.19 26.89
CA ILE A 124 3.72 -2.28 26.43
C ILE A 124 2.66 -3.08 25.67
N SER A 125 1.52 -3.36 26.29
CA SER A 125 0.41 -4.10 25.67
C SER A 125 -0.47 -3.25 24.75
N SER A 126 -0.29 -1.92 24.76
CA SER A 126 -1.07 -0.97 23.96
C SER A 126 -0.21 -0.31 22.88
N PHE A 127 -0.64 -0.30 21.62
CA PHE A 127 0.12 0.30 20.53
C PHE A 127 -0.73 1.27 19.71
N SER A 128 -0.07 2.25 19.09
CA SER A 128 -0.71 3.22 18.20
C SER A 128 -0.17 3.11 16.78
N SER A 129 -0.77 3.87 15.86
CA SER A 129 -0.25 4.00 14.49
C SER A 129 1.17 4.58 14.45
N ALA A 130 1.59 5.38 15.44
CA ALA A 130 2.95 5.90 15.53
C ALA A 130 3.93 4.78 15.92
N THR A 131 3.63 4.04 16.99
CA THR A 131 4.41 2.89 17.45
C THR A 131 4.63 1.87 16.33
N LEU A 132 3.60 1.63 15.52
CA LEU A 132 3.69 0.69 14.43
C LEU A 132 4.63 1.18 13.32
N LYS A 133 4.69 2.48 13.02
CA LYS A 133 5.68 3.04 12.07
C LYS A 133 7.12 2.82 12.53
N ASP A 134 7.37 2.93 13.82
CA ASP A 134 8.69 2.67 14.40
C ASP A 134 9.06 1.18 14.24
N LEU A 135 8.10 0.28 14.49
CA LEU A 135 8.27 -1.17 14.28
C LEU A 135 8.54 -1.53 12.81
N TYR A 136 7.88 -0.88 11.84
CA TYR A 136 8.18 -1.05 10.42
C TYR A 136 9.61 -0.62 10.08
N SER A 137 10.04 0.50 10.66
CA SER A 137 11.39 1.04 10.47
C SER A 137 12.46 0.13 11.09
N GLU A 138 12.22 -0.38 12.30
CA GLU A 138 13.08 -1.35 12.98
C GLU A 138 13.20 -2.66 12.18
N ALA A 139 12.10 -3.13 11.59
CA ALA A 139 12.09 -4.33 10.76
C ALA A 139 12.65 -4.12 9.34
N LYS A 140 13.01 -2.88 8.96
CA LYS A 140 13.41 -2.49 7.60
C LYS A 140 12.38 -2.92 6.53
N LYS A 141 11.08 -2.89 6.85
CA LYS A 141 9.99 -3.19 5.91
C LYS A 141 9.39 -1.89 5.34
N PRO A 142 8.93 -1.88 4.08
CA PRO A 142 8.28 -0.71 3.50
C PRO A 142 6.98 -0.42 4.26
N LEU A 143 6.74 0.87 4.55
CA LEU A 143 5.49 1.29 5.18
C LEU A 143 4.32 1.12 4.20
N PRO A 144 3.16 0.64 4.67
CA PRO A 144 1.97 0.58 3.84
C PRO A 144 1.44 2.00 3.56
N ASN A 145 0.86 2.20 2.37
CA ASN A 145 0.21 3.47 2.01
C ASN A 145 -0.92 3.85 2.98
N ASN A 146 -1.64 2.86 3.54
CA ASN A 146 -2.81 3.09 4.40
C ASN A 146 -2.77 2.23 5.67
N LEU A 147 -1.97 2.62 6.67
CA LEU A 147 -1.88 1.92 7.95
C LEU A 147 -3.23 1.85 8.70
N SER A 148 -4.03 2.91 8.62
CA SER A 148 -5.36 2.96 9.24
C SER A 148 -6.30 1.90 8.67
N MET A 149 -6.18 1.59 7.37
CA MET A 149 -6.98 0.55 6.72
C MET A 149 -6.55 -0.83 7.23
N SER A 150 -5.24 -1.10 7.32
CA SER A 150 -4.71 -2.35 7.86
C SER A 150 -5.18 -2.60 9.30
N LEU A 151 -5.16 -1.57 10.15
CA LEU A 151 -5.66 -1.66 11.52
C LEU A 151 -7.17 -1.94 11.56
N SER A 152 -7.95 -1.27 10.70
CA SER A 152 -9.40 -1.51 10.63
C SER A 152 -9.76 -2.94 10.21
N GLU A 153 -8.96 -3.56 9.35
CA GLU A 153 -9.15 -4.95 8.94
C GLU A 153 -8.73 -5.95 10.01
N LEU A 154 -7.66 -5.67 10.75
CA LEU A 154 -7.25 -6.49 11.90
C LEU A 154 -8.31 -6.47 13.00
N VAL A 155 -8.94 -5.30 13.25
CA VAL A 155 -10.08 -5.19 14.17
C VAL A 155 -11.27 -6.02 13.68
N LYS A 156 -11.60 -5.94 12.38
CA LYS A 156 -12.68 -6.76 11.79
C LYS A 156 -12.43 -8.27 11.89
N LYS A 157 -11.16 -8.68 11.84
CA LYS A 157 -10.75 -10.07 12.00
C LYS A 157 -10.68 -10.53 13.47
N GLY A 158 -10.92 -9.65 14.44
CA GLY A 158 -10.85 -10.00 15.86
C GLY A 158 -9.44 -10.14 16.41
N LEU A 159 -8.39 -9.84 15.62
CA LEU A 159 -6.98 -10.06 16.01
C LEU A 159 -6.43 -8.92 16.88
N ILE A 160 -7.01 -7.74 16.79
CA ILE A 160 -6.71 -6.59 17.66
C ILE A 160 -8.02 -5.91 18.07
N MET A 161 -8.01 -5.19 19.19
CA MET A 161 -9.16 -4.45 19.72
C MET A 161 -8.74 -3.02 20.07
N GLU A 162 -9.66 -2.05 19.96
CA GLU A 162 -9.42 -0.70 20.50
C GLU A 162 -9.35 -0.75 22.03
N ASP A 163 -8.36 -0.07 22.61
CA ASP A 163 -8.19 -0.03 24.06
C ASP A 163 -9.37 0.73 24.72
N VAL A 164 -10.07 0.05 25.62
CA VAL A 164 -11.22 0.60 26.36
C VAL A 164 -10.79 1.76 27.26
N SER A 165 -9.56 1.72 27.78
CA SER A 165 -8.99 2.75 28.66
C SER A 165 -8.56 4.02 27.90
N ALA A 166 -8.36 3.92 26.59
CA ALA A 166 -7.94 5.04 25.73
C ALA A 166 -8.99 5.42 24.68
N LYS A 167 -10.25 5.01 24.87
CA LYS A 167 -11.36 5.29 23.96
C LYS A 167 -11.57 6.81 23.83
N GLY A 168 -11.23 7.36 22.66
CA GLY A 168 -11.27 8.80 22.38
C GLY A 168 -9.89 9.46 22.19
N SER A 169 -8.79 8.72 22.39
CA SER A 169 -7.44 9.20 22.09
C SER A 169 -7.20 9.33 20.58
N THR A 170 -6.59 10.44 20.17
CA THR A 170 -6.04 10.64 18.83
C THR A 170 -4.51 10.72 18.94
N PRO A 171 -3.75 9.73 18.42
CA PRO A 171 -4.16 8.60 17.59
C PRO A 171 -4.84 7.46 18.36
N LYS A 172 -5.69 6.70 17.66
CA LYS A 172 -6.35 5.49 18.21
C LYS A 172 -5.31 4.49 18.73
N ILE A 173 -5.58 3.94 19.90
CA ILE A 173 -4.74 2.95 20.58
C ILE A 173 -5.44 1.58 20.51
N TYR A 174 -4.66 0.55 20.19
CA TYR A 174 -5.10 -0.82 20.02
C TYR A 174 -4.34 -1.75 20.96
N VAL A 175 -4.96 -2.87 21.31
CA VAL A 175 -4.40 -3.95 22.13
C VAL A 175 -4.55 -5.26 21.35
N LEU A 176 -3.59 -6.17 21.53
CA LEU A 176 -3.64 -7.50 20.94
C LEU A 176 -4.70 -8.35 21.65
N THR A 177 -5.55 -9.06 20.91
CA THR A 177 -6.55 -9.95 21.52
C THR A 177 -5.95 -11.33 21.78
N LEU A 178 -6.65 -12.14 22.61
CA LEU A 178 -6.30 -13.54 22.81
C LEU A 178 -6.25 -14.33 21.49
N GLU A 179 -7.19 -14.06 20.58
CA GLU A 179 -7.22 -14.66 19.24
C GLU A 179 -6.00 -14.26 18.41
N GLY A 180 -5.55 -13.00 18.52
CA GLY A 180 -4.32 -12.51 17.90
C GLY A 180 -3.06 -13.19 18.44
N GLU A 181 -2.98 -13.40 19.76
CA GLU A 181 -1.87 -14.13 20.38
C GLU A 181 -1.83 -15.60 19.95
N GLU A 182 -2.97 -16.27 19.94
CA GLU A 182 -3.08 -17.66 19.49
C GLU A 182 -2.70 -17.80 18.02
N ALA A 183 -3.10 -16.84 17.17
CA ALA A 183 -2.68 -16.81 15.77
C ALA A 183 -1.15 -16.78 15.64
N ILE A 184 -0.44 -15.99 16.46
CA ILE A 184 1.03 -15.95 16.45
C ILE A 184 1.65 -17.23 17.01
N LYS A 185 1.06 -17.82 18.05
CA LYS A 185 1.56 -19.08 18.62
C LYS A 185 1.49 -20.21 17.58
N ASN A 186 0.39 -20.28 16.85
CA ASN A 186 0.14 -21.24 15.78
C ASN A 186 0.87 -20.91 14.46
N MET A 187 1.43 -19.71 14.32
CA MET A 187 2.30 -19.36 13.20
C MET A 187 3.62 -20.12 13.31
N HIS A 188 3.88 -20.93 12.28
CA HIS A 188 5.14 -21.59 12.04
C HIS A 188 5.66 -21.17 10.67
N PRO A 189 6.98 -21.05 10.50
CA PRO A 189 7.54 -20.78 9.20
C PRO A 189 7.14 -21.95 8.31
N ALA A 190 6.39 -21.67 7.24
CA ALA A 190 6.14 -22.67 6.22
C ALA A 190 7.51 -23.21 5.82
N GLU A 191 7.75 -24.49 6.07
CA GLU A 191 9.04 -25.15 5.83
C GLU A 191 9.60 -24.65 4.52
N THR A 192 10.86 -24.18 4.58
CA THR A 192 11.63 -23.54 3.54
C THR A 192 11.30 -24.10 2.16
N LYS A 193 10.23 -23.58 1.54
CA LYS A 193 10.10 -23.62 0.11
C LYS A 193 11.12 -22.58 -0.30
N GLU A 194 12.28 -23.07 -0.73
CA GLU A 194 13.20 -22.34 -1.59
C GLU A 194 12.43 -21.27 -2.33
N LYS A 195 12.90 -20.02 -2.26
CA LYS A 195 12.32 -18.89 -2.99
C LYS A 195 11.90 -19.39 -4.37
N LYS A 196 10.62 -19.75 -4.52
CA LYS A 196 9.98 -19.76 -5.81
C LYS A 196 10.00 -18.30 -6.13
N THR A 197 11.02 -17.91 -6.91
CA THR A 197 10.83 -16.89 -7.92
C THR A 197 9.38 -17.01 -8.35
N SER A 198 8.62 -15.95 -8.16
CA SER A 198 7.26 -15.88 -8.69
C SER A 198 7.28 -15.81 -10.22
N SER A 199 8.18 -16.55 -10.88
CA SER A 199 7.82 -17.28 -12.07
C SER A 199 6.78 -18.31 -11.64
N LYS A 200 5.52 -17.86 -11.46
CA LYS A 200 4.43 -18.68 -11.96
C LYS A 200 4.92 -19.11 -13.34
N PRO A 201 5.09 -20.41 -13.66
CA PRO A 201 5.19 -20.78 -15.06
C PRO A 201 3.98 -20.10 -15.67
N ARG A 202 4.26 -19.14 -16.58
CA ARG A 202 3.25 -18.38 -17.30
C ARG A 202 2.24 -19.44 -17.69
N LYS A 203 1.02 -19.40 -17.13
CA LYS A 203 -0.02 -20.40 -17.43
C LYS A 203 0.02 -20.45 -18.95
N GLN A 204 0.52 -21.55 -19.52
CA GLN A 204 0.49 -21.70 -20.96
C GLN A 204 -0.97 -21.52 -21.27
N HIS A 205 -1.25 -20.46 -22.03
CA HIS A 205 -2.59 -20.18 -22.46
C HIS A 205 -3.04 -21.49 -23.10
N GLN A 206 -4.04 -22.15 -22.51
CA GLN A 206 -4.67 -23.28 -23.19
C GLN A 206 -5.09 -22.70 -24.54
N LYS A 207 -4.53 -23.21 -25.64
CA LYS A 207 -4.80 -22.71 -27.00
C LYS A 207 -6.30 -22.48 -27.08
N ALA A 208 -6.71 -21.22 -27.07
CA ALA A 208 -8.13 -20.95 -27.25
C ALA A 208 -8.43 -21.28 -28.70
N ASP A 209 -9.58 -21.90 -28.94
CA ASP A 209 -10.14 -22.15 -30.25
C ASP A 209 -10.39 -20.82 -30.97
N SER A 210 -9.31 -20.22 -31.45
CA SER A 210 -9.31 -19.05 -32.32
C SER A 210 -9.29 -19.56 -33.76
N PRO A 211 -10.16 -19.05 -34.64
CA PRO A 211 -10.12 -19.39 -36.06
C PRO A 211 -8.78 -18.98 -36.72
N TYR A 212 -8.00 -18.14 -36.04
CA TYR A 212 -6.69 -17.68 -36.48
C TYR A 212 -5.54 -18.60 -36.05
N ALA A 213 -5.77 -19.59 -35.19
CA ALA A 213 -4.70 -20.47 -34.67
C ALA A 213 -4.03 -21.35 -35.74
N THR A 214 -4.65 -21.51 -36.91
CA THR A 214 -4.13 -22.27 -38.06
C THR A 214 -3.27 -21.42 -39.00
N ILE A 215 -3.22 -20.10 -38.81
CA ILE A 215 -2.42 -19.21 -39.67
C ILE A 215 -0.94 -19.39 -39.35
N ASN A 216 -0.15 -19.75 -40.37
CA ASN A 216 1.30 -19.76 -40.27
C ASN A 216 1.88 -18.42 -40.77
N CYS A 217 2.94 -17.93 -40.11
CA CYS A 217 3.75 -16.79 -40.57
C CYS A 217 4.34 -17.01 -41.96
N ASP A 218 4.65 -18.24 -42.33
CA ASP A 218 5.21 -18.58 -43.65
C ASP A 218 4.21 -18.36 -44.80
N ASP A 219 2.91 -18.40 -44.50
CA ASP A 219 1.83 -18.15 -45.47
C ASP A 219 1.52 -16.65 -45.65
N LEU A 220 2.18 -15.79 -44.88
CA LEU A 220 2.03 -14.34 -44.93
C LEU A 220 3.21 -13.72 -45.69
N ASN A 221 2.94 -12.75 -46.58
CA ASN A 221 3.97 -12.02 -47.31
C ASN A 221 4.71 -10.99 -46.42
N LEU A 222 5.29 -11.44 -45.31
CA LEU A 222 5.93 -10.61 -44.28
C LEU A 222 7.06 -9.71 -44.83
N LYS A 223 7.63 -10.04 -46.00
CA LYS A 223 8.63 -9.23 -46.71
C LYS A 223 8.11 -7.87 -47.20
N GLN A 224 6.79 -7.71 -47.35
CA GLN A 224 6.18 -6.45 -47.80
C GLN A 224 5.85 -5.49 -46.65
N TYR A 225 6.07 -5.92 -45.40
CA TYR A 225 5.70 -5.17 -44.21
C TYR A 225 6.92 -4.95 -43.31
N PRO A 226 6.89 -3.94 -42.43
CA PRO A 226 7.95 -3.72 -41.46
C PRO A 226 8.07 -4.89 -40.50
N GLU A 227 9.28 -5.13 -39.99
CA GLU A 227 9.45 -6.15 -38.97
C GLU A 227 8.71 -5.77 -37.69
N VAL A 228 7.72 -6.58 -37.29
CA VAL A 228 6.94 -6.34 -36.06
C VAL A 228 7.84 -6.20 -34.82
N LYS A 229 9.01 -6.86 -34.83
CA LYS A 229 10.00 -6.80 -33.75
C LYS A 229 10.72 -5.46 -33.63
N SER A 230 10.86 -4.70 -34.72
CA SER A 230 11.57 -3.41 -34.72
C SER A 230 10.75 -2.27 -34.11
N LEU A 231 9.42 -2.42 -34.07
CA LEU A 231 8.52 -1.45 -33.48
C LEU A 231 8.69 -1.38 -31.96
N LYS A 232 8.70 -0.17 -31.40
CA LYS A 232 8.89 0.04 -29.94
C LYS A 232 7.56 -0.05 -29.20
N ASP A 233 6.49 0.47 -29.79
CA ASP A 233 5.21 0.55 -29.11
C ASP A 233 4.33 -0.68 -29.35
N PHE A 234 3.72 -1.17 -28.27
CA PHE A 234 2.74 -2.26 -28.34
C PHE A 234 1.58 -1.93 -29.30
N LYS A 235 1.16 -0.67 -29.34
CA LYS A 235 0.11 -0.18 -30.23
C LYS A 235 0.48 -0.42 -31.69
N GLU A 236 1.68 -0.02 -32.07
CA GLU A 236 2.19 -0.15 -33.44
C GLU A 236 2.27 -1.62 -33.84
N LYS A 237 2.86 -2.45 -32.98
CA LYS A 237 2.93 -3.91 -33.17
C LYS A 237 1.56 -4.53 -33.41
N MET A 238 0.60 -4.19 -32.55
CA MET A 238 -0.77 -4.73 -32.64
C MET A 238 -1.45 -4.30 -33.95
N ILE A 239 -1.39 -3.01 -34.30
CA ILE A 239 -2.04 -2.50 -35.50
C ILE A 239 -1.42 -3.08 -36.77
N LEU A 240 -0.08 -3.19 -36.81
CA LEU A 240 0.62 -3.78 -37.95
C LEU A 240 0.25 -5.26 -38.15
N ILE A 241 0.23 -6.06 -37.08
CA ILE A 241 -0.20 -7.47 -37.16
C ILE A 241 -1.61 -7.57 -37.72
N LEU A 242 -2.56 -6.78 -37.20
CA LEU A 242 -3.94 -6.84 -37.67
C LEU A 242 -4.07 -6.35 -39.11
N TYR A 243 -3.27 -5.37 -39.52
CA TYR A 243 -3.20 -4.91 -40.90
C TYR A 243 -2.70 -6.01 -41.84
N ILE A 244 -1.62 -6.70 -41.50
CA ILE A 244 -1.09 -7.83 -42.30
C ILE A 244 -2.18 -8.88 -42.52
N ILE A 245 -2.82 -9.35 -41.43
CA ILE A 245 -3.86 -10.39 -41.52
C ILE A 245 -5.07 -9.92 -42.36
N THR A 246 -5.41 -8.63 -42.27
CA THR A 246 -6.50 -8.04 -43.06
C THR A 246 -6.13 -7.89 -44.53
N ASN A 247 -4.89 -7.49 -44.84
CA ASN A 247 -4.44 -7.23 -46.19
C ASN A 247 -4.19 -8.52 -46.98
N GLU A 248 -3.68 -9.56 -46.31
CA GLU A 248 -3.52 -10.91 -46.88
C GLU A 248 -4.86 -11.69 -46.97
N GLY A 249 -5.98 -11.07 -46.58
CA GLY A 249 -7.32 -11.66 -46.67
C GLY A 249 -7.57 -12.85 -45.75
N LYS A 250 -6.72 -13.04 -44.73
CA LYS A 250 -6.80 -14.16 -43.78
C LYS A 250 -7.75 -13.89 -42.61
N GLY A 251 -8.20 -12.65 -42.45
CA GLY A 251 -9.10 -12.24 -41.37
C GLY A 251 -9.66 -10.84 -41.56
N GLU A 252 -10.89 -10.61 -41.09
CA GLU A 252 -11.50 -9.29 -41.16
C GLU A 252 -12.02 -8.79 -39.79
N TRP A 253 -12.44 -9.72 -38.94
CA TRP A 253 -12.99 -9.44 -37.63
C TRP A 253 -12.19 -10.13 -36.54
N PHE A 254 -11.79 -9.36 -35.53
CA PHE A 254 -10.90 -9.80 -34.47
C PHE A 254 -11.54 -9.59 -33.11
N THR A 255 -11.60 -10.65 -32.30
CA THR A 255 -11.88 -10.54 -30.87
C THR A 255 -10.59 -10.28 -30.09
N THR A 256 -10.72 -9.90 -28.81
CA THR A 256 -9.55 -9.73 -27.94
C THR A 256 -8.70 -11.01 -27.82
N THR A 257 -9.35 -12.17 -27.86
CA THR A 257 -8.66 -13.47 -27.81
C THR A 257 -7.91 -13.76 -29.10
N ASP A 258 -8.50 -13.41 -30.24
CA ASP A 258 -7.88 -13.59 -31.56
C ASP A 258 -6.60 -12.76 -31.69
N VAL A 259 -6.66 -11.48 -31.28
CA VAL A 259 -5.47 -10.61 -31.29
C VAL A 259 -4.39 -11.15 -30.37
N LEU A 260 -4.77 -11.67 -29.19
CA LEU A 260 -3.81 -12.26 -28.27
C LEU A 260 -3.11 -13.46 -28.92
N CYS A 261 -3.87 -14.37 -29.55
CA CYS A 261 -3.35 -15.53 -30.28
C CYS A 261 -2.42 -15.11 -31.43
N LEU A 262 -2.82 -14.14 -32.25
CA LEU A 262 -1.99 -13.61 -33.32
C LEU A 262 -0.66 -13.08 -32.75
N MET A 263 -0.71 -12.23 -31.73
CA MET A 263 0.50 -11.64 -31.17
C MET A 263 1.42 -12.67 -30.51
N THR A 264 0.90 -13.55 -29.64
CA THR A 264 1.74 -14.47 -28.85
C THR A 264 2.13 -15.73 -29.58
N ASP A 265 1.18 -16.35 -30.29
CA ASP A 265 1.36 -17.72 -30.79
C ASP A 265 1.90 -17.72 -32.22
N ILE A 266 1.58 -16.68 -33.00
CA ILE A 266 1.99 -16.55 -34.41
C ILE A 266 3.21 -15.64 -34.53
N PHE A 267 3.12 -14.40 -34.04
CA PHE A 267 4.20 -13.43 -34.15
C PHE A 267 5.23 -13.50 -32.99
N GLY A 268 4.97 -14.29 -31.95
CA GLY A 268 5.90 -14.50 -30.83
C GLY A 268 6.11 -13.28 -29.92
N GLU A 269 5.24 -12.28 -30.01
CA GLU A 269 5.30 -11.04 -29.24
C GLU A 269 4.56 -11.18 -27.90
N SER A 270 5.15 -10.62 -26.84
CA SER A 270 4.50 -10.65 -25.53
C SER A 270 3.30 -9.71 -25.50
N ALA A 271 2.09 -10.29 -25.43
CA ALA A 271 0.86 -9.54 -25.29
C ALA A 271 0.06 -9.99 -24.05
N THR A 272 -0.68 -9.04 -23.48
CA THR A 272 -1.64 -9.28 -22.40
C THR A 272 -3.02 -8.80 -22.80
N LYS A 273 -4.05 -9.40 -22.21
CA LYS A 273 -5.44 -9.01 -22.45
C LYS A 273 -5.69 -7.52 -22.18
N ASP A 274 -5.04 -6.97 -21.15
CA ASP A 274 -5.20 -5.57 -20.76
C ASP A 274 -4.52 -4.61 -21.74
N GLN A 275 -3.36 -4.98 -22.30
CA GLN A 275 -2.71 -4.18 -23.34
C GLN A 275 -3.56 -4.13 -24.62
N VAL A 276 -4.07 -5.28 -25.08
CA VAL A 276 -4.96 -5.36 -26.26
C VAL A 276 -6.23 -4.54 -26.04
N ASN A 277 -6.90 -4.74 -24.89
CA ASN A 277 -8.09 -3.94 -24.55
C ASN A 277 -7.77 -2.46 -24.38
N GLY A 278 -6.58 -2.12 -23.89
CA GLY A 278 -6.11 -0.75 -23.76
C GLY A 278 -6.01 -0.04 -25.10
N VAL A 279 -5.48 -0.72 -26.13
CA VAL A 279 -5.45 -0.16 -27.49
C VAL A 279 -6.86 0.02 -28.04
N PHE A 280 -7.74 -0.99 -27.92
CA PHE A 280 -9.13 -0.85 -28.36
C PHE A 280 -9.92 0.26 -27.64
N LYS A 281 -9.60 0.55 -26.37
CA LYS A 281 -10.23 1.62 -25.60
C LYS A 281 -9.72 3.00 -25.97
N ARG A 282 -8.43 3.15 -26.28
CA ARG A 282 -7.80 4.42 -26.66
C ARG A 282 -8.16 4.79 -28.10
N GLU A 283 -8.01 3.83 -29.02
CA GLU A 283 -8.15 4.06 -30.46
C GLU A 283 -9.52 3.61 -30.99
N LYS A 284 -10.61 3.97 -30.31
CA LYS A 284 -11.97 3.50 -30.68
C LYS A 284 -12.37 3.84 -32.12
N ARG A 285 -11.88 4.95 -32.66
CA ARG A 285 -12.18 5.41 -34.03
C ARG A 285 -11.51 4.57 -35.11
N TRP A 286 -10.48 3.81 -34.75
CA TRP A 286 -9.74 2.95 -35.67
C TRP A 286 -10.43 1.61 -35.90
N PHE A 287 -11.47 1.29 -35.13
CA PHE A 287 -12.15 -0.01 -35.17
C PHE A 287 -13.66 0.12 -35.29
N LYS A 288 -14.25 -0.65 -36.22
CA LYS A 288 -15.67 -0.94 -36.19
C LYS A 288 -15.91 -2.06 -35.18
N SER A 289 -16.71 -1.80 -34.15
CA SER A 289 -17.06 -2.79 -33.12
C SER A 289 -18.44 -3.36 -33.38
N GLU A 290 -18.58 -4.68 -33.25
CA GLU A 290 -19.85 -5.38 -33.39
C GLU A 290 -19.97 -6.44 -32.29
N HIS A 291 -21.17 -6.60 -31.75
CA HIS A 291 -21.46 -7.67 -30.80
C HIS A 291 -21.66 -8.97 -31.58
N VAL A 292 -21.01 -10.04 -31.14
CA VAL A 292 -21.25 -11.37 -31.72
C VAL A 292 -22.63 -11.83 -31.25
N ASP A 293 -23.48 -12.20 -32.20
CA ASP A 293 -24.91 -12.49 -32.02
C ASP A 293 -25.21 -13.26 -30.72
N GLY A 294 -26.06 -12.68 -29.88
CA GLY A 294 -26.58 -13.31 -28.65
C GLY A 294 -25.75 -13.13 -27.38
N ASN A 295 -24.54 -12.52 -27.43
CA ASN A 295 -23.73 -12.30 -26.23
C ASN A 295 -23.16 -10.88 -26.15
N ASN A 296 -23.75 -10.03 -25.30
CA ASN A 296 -23.27 -8.66 -25.03
C ASN A 296 -21.81 -8.61 -24.53
N LYS A 297 -21.24 -9.74 -24.10
CA LYS A 297 -19.87 -9.82 -23.55
C LYS A 297 -18.80 -10.00 -24.61
N LEU A 298 -19.12 -10.49 -25.82
CA LEU A 298 -18.14 -10.77 -26.86
C LEU A 298 -18.24 -9.73 -27.99
N VAL A 299 -17.23 -8.88 -28.08
CA VAL A 299 -17.14 -7.82 -29.10
C VAL A 299 -16.06 -8.19 -30.10
N ARG A 300 -16.45 -8.31 -31.37
CA ARG A 300 -15.53 -8.41 -32.50
C ARG A 300 -15.25 -7.03 -33.08
N ARG A 301 -14.03 -6.82 -33.57
CA ARG A 301 -13.55 -5.53 -34.06
C ARG A 301 -12.91 -5.68 -35.43
N LYS A 302 -13.23 -4.77 -36.34
CA LYS A 302 -12.67 -4.71 -37.70
C LYS A 302 -11.88 -3.42 -37.88
N LEU A 303 -10.72 -3.49 -38.53
CA LEU A 303 -9.91 -2.31 -38.81
C LEU A 303 -10.58 -1.38 -39.82
N LEU A 304 -10.61 -0.09 -39.49
CA LEU A 304 -11.05 0.98 -40.38
C LEU A 304 -9.88 1.59 -41.16
N ASN A 305 -10.20 2.43 -42.15
CA ASN A 305 -9.20 3.03 -43.04
C ASN A 305 -8.15 3.85 -42.29
N GLU A 306 -8.52 4.55 -41.20
CA GLU A 306 -7.58 5.29 -40.36
C GLU A 306 -6.49 4.37 -39.77
N ALA A 307 -6.88 3.20 -39.27
CA ALA A 307 -5.96 2.21 -38.72
C ALA A 307 -5.02 1.65 -39.80
N LYS A 308 -5.56 1.42 -41.00
CA LYS A 308 -4.80 0.91 -42.15
C LYS A 308 -3.77 1.94 -42.62
N ALA A 309 -4.16 3.21 -42.72
CA ALA A 309 -3.25 4.30 -43.08
C ALA A 309 -2.12 4.44 -42.05
N PHE A 310 -2.44 4.34 -40.76
CA PHE A 310 -1.44 4.34 -39.70
C PHE A 310 -0.48 3.13 -39.81
N ALA A 311 -0.99 1.93 -40.10
CA ALA A 311 -0.13 0.76 -40.29
C ALA A 311 0.83 0.94 -41.48
N GLN A 312 0.38 1.58 -42.55
CA GLN A 312 1.19 1.87 -43.74
C GLN A 312 2.27 2.92 -43.45
N SER A 313 1.99 3.96 -42.65
CA SER A 313 2.99 4.97 -42.30
C SER A 313 4.17 4.40 -41.50
N LEU A 314 3.93 3.35 -40.71
CA LEU A 314 4.99 2.64 -39.96
C LEU A 314 6.03 1.98 -40.87
N GLY A 315 5.69 1.70 -42.13
CA GLY A 315 6.64 1.14 -43.10
C GLY A 315 7.44 2.15 -43.87
N VAL A 316 7.06 3.42 -43.84
CA VAL A 316 7.79 4.50 -44.51
C VAL A 316 8.91 5.05 -43.62
N GLU A 317 8.72 5.09 -42.29
CA GLU A 317 9.74 5.59 -41.36
C GLU A 317 10.98 4.68 -41.24
N ASN A 318 10.86 3.38 -41.50
CA ASN A 318 11.97 2.42 -41.37
C ASN A 318 12.91 2.36 -42.60
N VAL A 319 12.68 3.17 -43.64
CA VAL A 319 13.52 3.20 -44.87
C VAL A 319 14.45 4.42 -44.90
N SER A 320 14.45 5.25 -43.85
CA SER A 320 15.29 6.46 -43.76
C SER A 320 16.32 6.34 -42.64
N GLU A 321 17.23 5.37 -42.74
CA GLU A 321 18.56 5.41 -42.10
C GLU A 321 19.65 4.97 -43.10
#